data_AF-A0A3C0W0K2-F1
#
_entry.id   AF-A0A3C0W0K2-F1
#
_cell.length_a   1.000
_cell.length_b   1.000
_cell.length_c   1.000
_cell.angle_alpha   90.00
_cell.angle_beta   90.00
_cell.angle_gamma   90.00
#
_symmetry.space_group_name_H-M   'P 1'
#
loop_
_entity.id
_entity.type
_entity.pdbx_description
1 polymer ?
#
loop_
_entity_poly.entity_id
_entity_poly.type
_entity_poly.pdbx_seq_one_letter_code
_entity_poly.pdbx_strand_id
1 'polypeptide(L)'
;EVKFVIGTEEDYGWAKGLLATHRLAERCPVLFSWVAPLEAHQRHESLKPVPDGHTPISRRDLVERITRDRLPVRFQLQMHKFIWPPDEKGV
;
A
#
# COMPACT_ATOMS: atom_id res chain seq x y z
N GLU A 1 -12.76 8.05 6.53
CA GLU A 1 -11.47 7.89 5.83
C GLU A 1 -11.41 6.48 5.28
N VAL A 2 -10.75 6.28 4.14
CA VAL A 2 -10.49 4.95 3.56
C VAL A 2 -8.99 4.81 3.31
N LYS A 3 -8.40 3.68 3.73
CA LYS A 3 -6.99 3.37 3.51
C LYS A 3 -6.84 2.16 2.62
N PHE A 4 -6.09 2.33 1.53
CA PHE A 4 -5.62 1.25 0.67
C PHE A 4 -4.19 0.89 1.06
N VAL A 5 -3.93 -0.41 1.22
CA VAL A 5 -2.58 -0.96 1.35
C VAL A 5 -2.23 -1.53 -0.02
N ILE A 6 -1.21 -0.95 -0.65
CA ILE A 6 -0.83 -1.22 -2.04
C ILE A 6 0.47 -2.04 -2.03
N GLY A 7 0.42 -3.25 -2.58
CA GLY A 7 1.59 -4.11 -2.73
C GLY A 7 2.06 -4.30 -4.16
N THR A 8 1.17 -4.07 -5.12
CA THR A 8 1.42 -4.35 -6.52
C THR A 8 0.94 -3.22 -7.43
N GLU A 9 1.38 -3.23 -8.69
CA GLU A 9 0.90 -2.29 -9.70
C GLU A 9 -0.60 -2.48 -9.98
N GLU A 10 -1.06 -3.72 -9.91
CA GLU A 10 -2.45 -4.11 -10.13
C GLU A 10 -3.33 -3.62 -8.98
N ASP A 11 -2.85 -3.71 -7.72
CA ASP A 11 -3.52 -3.10 -6.56
C ASP A 11 -3.69 -1.59 -6.76
N TYR A 12 -2.64 -0.91 -7.24
CA TYR A 12 -2.68 0.53 -7.49
C TYR A 12 -3.74 0.88 -8.55
N GLY A 13 -3.74 0.15 -9.67
CA GLY A 13 -4.72 0.32 -10.75
C GLY A 13 -6.16 0.10 -10.26
N TRP A 14 -6.38 -0.98 -9.49
CA TRP A 14 -7.68 -1.29 -8.91
C TRP A 14 -8.15 -0.24 -7.91
N ALA A 15 -7.28 0.19 -6.99
CA ALA A 15 -7.60 1.22 -5.99
C ALA A 15 -7.91 2.57 -6.66
N LYS A 16 -7.16 2.96 -7.69
CA LYS A 16 -7.45 4.15 -8.51
C LYS A 16 -8.81 4.05 -9.21
N GLY A 17 -9.15 2.87 -9.74
CA GLY A 17 -10.47 2.59 -10.29
C GLY A 17 -11.58 2.82 -9.26
N LEU A 18 -11.46 2.23 -8.08
CA LEU A 18 -12.44 2.41 -7.00
C LEU A 18 -12.58 3.87 -6.54
N LEU A 19 -11.46 4.58 -6.42
CA LEU A 19 -11.40 6.01 -6.09
C LEU A 19 -12.28 6.83 -7.04
N ALA A 20 -12.17 6.56 -8.34
CA ALA A 20 -12.98 7.22 -9.37
C ALA A 20 -14.45 6.78 -9.34
N THR A 21 -14.71 5.46 -9.39
CA THR A 21 -16.07 4.91 -9.45
C THR A 21 -16.94 5.35 -8.28
N HIS A 22 -16.37 5.42 -7.07
CA HIS A 22 -17.12 5.76 -5.86
C HIS A 22 -16.93 7.22 -5.40
N ARG A 23 -16.20 8.03 -6.18
CA ARG A 23 -15.85 9.43 -5.87
C ARG A 23 -15.31 9.58 -4.46
N LEU A 24 -14.41 8.67 -4.04
CA LEU A 24 -14.05 8.52 -2.63
C LEU A 24 -13.45 9.79 -2.02
N ALA A 25 -12.64 10.52 -2.79
CA ALA A 25 -11.99 11.76 -2.33
C ALA A 25 -12.98 12.90 -2.03
N GLU A 26 -14.19 12.87 -2.60
CA GLU A 26 -15.23 13.84 -2.28
C GLU A 26 -16.00 13.46 -1.01
N ARG A 27 -15.96 12.19 -0.63
CA ARG A 27 -16.72 11.64 0.49
C ARG A 27 -15.90 11.61 1.78
N CYS A 28 -14.60 11.35 1.69
CA CYS A 28 -13.71 11.32 2.84
C CYS A 28 -12.23 11.37 2.43
N PRO A 29 -11.31 11.62 3.38
CA PRO A 29 -9.88 11.44 3.14
C PRO A 29 -9.56 10.03 2.66
N VAL A 30 -8.70 9.93 1.65
CA VAL A 30 -8.22 8.67 1.09
C VAL A 30 -6.72 8.58 1.29
N LEU A 31 -6.28 7.44 1.83
CA LEU A 31 -4.90 7.16 2.17
C LEU A 31 -4.37 6.00 1.33
N PHE A 32 -3.20 6.17 0.75
CA PHE A 32 -2.45 5.10 0.11
C PHE A 32 -1.24 4.79 0.97
N SER A 33 -1.06 3.52 1.33
CA SER A 33 0.10 3.04 2.09
C SER A 33 0.75 1.88 1.35
N TRP A 34 2.07 1.78 1.45
CA TRP A 34 2.82 0.68 0.84
C TRP A 34 2.81 -0.55 1.76
N VAL A 35 2.64 -1.74 1.19
CA VAL A 35 2.88 -2.98 1.93
C VAL A 35 4.40 -3.11 2.13
N ALA A 36 4.87 -2.97 3.36
CA ALA A 36 6.27 -3.23 3.66
C ALA A 36 6.55 -4.73 3.38
N PRO A 37 7.53 -5.08 2.51
CA PRO A 37 7.90 -6.46 2.25
C PRO A 37 8.37 -7.12 3.54
N LEU A 38 8.02 -8.39 3.70
CA LEU A 38 8.51 -9.20 4.80
C LEU A 38 9.99 -9.52 4.60
N GLU A 39 10.77 -9.39 5.67
CA GLU A 39 12.13 -9.89 5.70
C GLU A 39 12.15 -11.42 5.69
N ALA A 40 13.28 -12.01 5.30
CA ALA A 40 13.40 -13.47 5.17
C ALA A 40 13.04 -14.21 6.47
N HIS A 41 13.44 -13.65 7.63
CA HIS A 41 13.17 -14.22 8.95
C HIS A 41 11.70 -14.09 9.38
N GLN A 42 10.93 -13.22 8.74
CA GLN A 42 9.51 -12.98 9.03
C GLN A 42 8.58 -13.86 8.20
N ARG A 43 9.12 -14.61 7.24
CA ARG A 43 8.32 -15.51 6.40
C ARG A 43 7.82 -16.69 7.24
N HIS A 44 6.57 -17.08 6.97
CA HIS A 44 5.92 -18.24 7.58
C HIS A 44 5.12 -18.97 6.50
N GLU A 45 4.92 -20.27 6.65
CA GLU A 45 4.22 -21.11 5.66
C GLU A 45 2.79 -20.62 5.35
N SER A 46 2.13 -19.99 6.33
CA SER A 46 0.80 -19.39 6.16
C SER A 46 0.79 -18.08 5.36
N LEU A 47 1.95 -17.46 5.14
CA LEU A 47 2.06 -16.20 4.38
C LEU A 47 2.20 -16.52 2.90
N LYS A 48 1.24 -16.01 2.11
CA LYS A 48 1.23 -16.21 0.68
C LYS A 48 2.27 -15.30 0.01
N PRO A 49 2.97 -15.78 -1.04
CA PRO A 49 3.74 -14.90 -1.88
C PRO A 49 2.83 -13.93 -2.65
N VAL A 50 3.44 -12.97 -3.34
CA VAL A 50 2.73 -12.15 -4.33
C VAL A 50 2.13 -13.10 -5.38
N PRO A 51 0.83 -12.99 -5.71
CA PRO A 51 0.20 -13.87 -6.69
C PRO A 51 0.83 -13.77 -8.07
N ASP A 52 0.75 -14.85 -8.85
CA ASP A 52 1.17 -14.84 -10.25
C ASP A 52 0.41 -13.76 -11.03
N GLY A 53 1.11 -13.12 -11.97
CA GLY A 53 0.58 -12.01 -12.76
C GLY A 53 0.43 -10.68 -12.01
N HIS A 54 0.91 -10.59 -10.76
CA HIS A 54 1.01 -9.31 -10.06
C HIS A 54 2.45 -8.84 -9.95
N THR A 55 2.67 -7.56 -10.20
CA THR A 55 3.97 -6.92 -10.22
C THR A 55 4.20 -6.17 -8.92
N PRO A 56 5.13 -6.59 -8.05
CA PRO A 56 5.39 -5.88 -6.79
C PRO A 56 5.80 -4.43 -7.06
N ILE A 57 5.21 -3.49 -6.31
CA ILE A 57 5.54 -2.06 -6.43
C ILE A 57 6.45 -1.65 -5.27
N SER A 58 7.51 -0.89 -5.55
CA SER A 58 8.33 -0.32 -4.48
C SER A 58 7.63 0.89 -3.84
N ARG A 59 8.05 1.22 -2.61
CA ARG A 59 7.59 2.43 -1.92
C ARG A 59 7.81 3.69 -2.76
N ARG A 60 8.97 3.76 -3.43
CA ARG A 60 9.34 4.90 -4.29
C ARG A 60 8.42 4.98 -5.49
N ASP A 61 8.24 3.87 -6.20
CA ASP A 61 7.41 3.82 -7.41
C ASP A 61 5.96 4.19 -7.10
N LEU A 62 5.44 3.76 -5.94
CA LEU A 62 4.09 4.14 -5.50
C LEU A 62 3.95 5.65 -5.32
N VAL A 63 4.90 6.30 -4.64
CA VAL A 63 4.88 7.77 -4.46
C VAL A 63 4.99 8.47 -5.82
N GLU A 64 5.92 8.04 -6.66
CA GLU A 64 6.13 8.61 -7.99
C GLU A 64 4.87 8.48 -8.87
N ARG A 65 4.17 7.35 -8.80
CA ARG A 65 2.90 7.14 -9.52
C ARG A 65 1.77 8.01 -8.98
N ILE A 66 1.60 8.10 -7.66
CA ILE A 66 0.60 8.99 -7.03
C ILE A 66 0.81 10.43 -7.50
N THR A 67 2.06 10.91 -7.51
CA THR A 67 2.41 12.26 -7.97
C THR A 67 2.17 12.44 -9.47
N ARG A 68 2.62 11.48 -10.30
CA ARG A 68 2.43 11.50 -11.75
C ARG A 68 0.95 11.60 -12.14
N ASP A 69 0.12 10.80 -11.49
CA ASP A 69 -1.31 10.71 -11.76
C ASP A 69 -2.12 11.83 -11.09
N ARG A 70 -1.48 12.64 -10.23
CA ARG A 70 -2.11 13.69 -9.42
C ARG A 70 -3.33 13.17 -8.63
N LEU A 71 -3.20 11.97 -8.06
CA LEU A 71 -4.31 11.37 -7.32
C LEU A 71 -4.63 12.22 -6.07
N PRO A 72 -5.92 12.49 -5.79
CA PRO A 72 -6.36 13.22 -4.60
C PRO A 72 -6.31 12.32 -3.35
N VAL A 73 -5.13 11.78 -3.05
CA VAL A 73 -4.87 10.86 -1.94
C VAL A 73 -3.67 11.35 -1.13
N ARG A 74 -3.59 10.95 0.14
CA ARG A 74 -2.39 11.16 0.95
C ARG A 74 -1.59 9.87 1.04
N PHE A 75 -0.28 9.98 0.85
CA PHE A 75 0.61 8.85 1.10
C PHE A 75 0.86 8.71 2.60
N GLN A 76 0.60 7.53 3.16
CA GLN A 76 0.80 7.23 4.58
C GLN A 76 1.84 6.13 4.76
N LEU A 77 2.88 6.44 5.54
CA LEU A 77 3.85 5.46 6.02
C LEU A 77 3.26 4.59 7.12
N GLN A 78 3.64 3.31 7.15
CA GLN A 78 3.45 2.45 8.31
C GLN A 78 4.51 2.81 9.35
N MET A 79 4.28 3.89 10.10
CA MET A 79 5.28 4.46 11.04
C MET A 79 5.81 3.43 12.04
N HIS A 80 4.97 2.49 12.49
CA HIS A 80 5.39 1.47 13.44
C HIS A 80 6.54 0.58 12.91
N LYS A 81 6.62 0.37 11.60
CA LYS A 81 7.73 -0.36 10.96
C LYS A 81 9.07 0.38 10.99
N PHE A 82 9.08 1.66 11.33
CA PHE A 82 10.29 2.48 11.47
C PHE A 82 10.66 2.76 12.93
N ILE A 83 9.66 2.76 13.82
CA ILE A 83 9.84 3.08 15.24
C ILE A 83 10.27 1.84 16.02
N TRP A 84 9.61 0.70 15.76
CA TRP A 84 9.87 -0.54 16.47
C TRP A 84 10.62 -1.56 15.60
N PRO A 85 11.42 -2.45 16.21
CA PRO A 85 11.97 -3.62 15.56
C PRO A 85 10.91 -4.40 14.76
N PRO A 86 11.28 -4.95 13.58
CA PRO A 86 10.33 -5.63 12.70
C PRO A 86 9.55 -6.80 13.35
N ASP A 87 10.15 -7.46 14.34
CA ASP A 87 9.59 -8.62 15.05
C ASP A 87 8.74 -8.25 16.27
N GLU A 88 8.69 -6.97 16.65
CA GLU A 88 7.91 -6.53 17.79
C GLU A 88 6.41 -6.59 17.48
N LYS A 89 5.67 -7.38 18.28
CA LYS A 89 4.23 -7.57 18.14
C LYS A 89 3.49 -6.76 19.20
N GLY A 90 2.31 -6.25 18.83
CA GLY A 90 1.44 -5.52 19.77
C GLY A 90 1.70 -4.01 19.83
N VAL A 91 2.37 -3.45 18.81
CA VAL A 91 2.70 -2.03 18.64
C VAL A 91 1.93 -1.37 17.51
#